data_AF-A0A2G6N7P5-F1
#
_entry.id   AF-A0A2G6N7P5-F1
#
_cell.length_a   1.000
_cell.length_b   1.000
_cell.length_c   1.000
_cell.angle_alpha   90.00
_cell.angle_beta   90.00
_cell.angle_gamma   90.00
#
_symmetry.space_group_name_H-M   'P 1'
#
loop_
_entity.id
_entity.type
_entity.pdbx_description
1 polymer ?
#
loop_
_entity_poly.entity_id
_entity_poly.type
_entity_poly.pdbx_seq_one_letter_code
_entity_poly.pdbx_strand_id
1 'polypeptide(L)' 'MIISVASGKGGTGKTTVSTNMATALGASAQLLDCDVEEPNAHL' A
#
# COMPACT_ATOMS: atom_id res chain seq x y z
N MET A 1 5.63 14.20 -2.88
CA MET A 1 5.11 13.92 -1.52
C MET A 1 5.27 12.43 -1.27
N ILE A 2 5.63 12.01 -0.06
CA ILE A 2 5.76 10.58 0.29
C ILE A 2 4.74 10.29 1.40
N ILE A 3 3.94 9.25 1.21
CA ILE A 3 2.94 8.79 2.19
C ILE A 3 3.29 7.35 2.56
N SER A 4 3.50 7.11 3.86
CA SER A 4 3.79 5.77 4.38
C SER A 4 2.54 5.18 5.03
N VAL A 5 2.14 3.98 4.60
CA VAL A 5 1.05 3.21 5.20
C VAL A 5 1.66 2.10 6.05
N ALA A 6 1.46 2.17 7.37
CA ALA A 6 2.04 1.24 8.34
C ALA A 6 0.98 0.65 9.28
N SER A 7 1.28 -0.51 9.89
CA SER A 7 0.48 -1.16 10.93
C SER A 7 1.36 -2.00 11.84
N GLY A 8 0.94 -2.18 13.09
CA GLY A 8 1.64 -2.97 14.10
C GLY A 8 1.33 -4.47 14.06
N LYS A 9 0.43 -4.95 13.19
CA LYS A 9 0.15 -6.39 13.02
C LYS A 9 -0.29 -6.73 11.59
N GLY A 10 -0.13 -8.00 11.21
CA GLY A 10 -0.67 -8.56 9.96
C GLY A 10 -2.20 -8.52 9.92
N GLY A 11 -2.78 -8.46 8.71
CA GLY A 11 -4.23 -8.54 8.51
C GLY A 11 -5.06 -7.30 8.85
N THR A 12 -4.45 -6.13 9.10
CA THR A 12 -5.20 -4.88 9.37
C THR A 12 -5.60 -4.09 8.12
N GLY A 13 -5.40 -4.65 6.92
CA GLY A 13 -5.77 -4.02 5.65
C GLY A 13 -4.79 -2.94 5.14
N LYS A 14 -3.53 -2.92 5.58
CA LYS A 14 -2.49 -1.99 5.07
C LYS A 14 -2.47 -1.96 3.54
N THR A 15 -2.38 -3.14 2.93
CA THR A 15 -2.30 -3.32 1.48
C THR A 15 -3.57 -2.87 0.79
N THR A 16 -4.75 -3.13 1.37
CA THR A 16 -6.04 -2.67 0.82
C THR A 16 -6.12 -1.15 0.77
N VAL A 17 -5.67 -0.47 1.83
CA VAL A 17 -5.68 1.00 1.87
C VAL A 17 -4.65 1.57 0.89
N SER A 18 -3.42 1.05 0.88
CA SER A 18 -2.35 1.57 0.01
C SER A 18 -2.66 1.38 -1.48
N THR A 19 -3.20 0.21 -1.87
CA THR A 19 -3.60 -0.08 -3.25
C THR A 19 -4.74 0.82 -3.71
N ASN A 20 -5.83 0.94 -2.94
CA ASN A 20 -6.93 1.84 -3.33
C ASN A 20 -6.51 3.30 -3.38
N MET A 21 -5.60 3.74 -2.49
CA MET A 21 -5.05 5.09 -2.55
C MET A 21 -4.26 5.31 -3.84
N ALA A 22 -3.40 4.36 -4.23
CA ALA A 22 -2.68 4.43 -5.50
C ALA A 22 -3.63 4.41 -6.70
N THR A 23 -4.66 3.55 -6.70
CA THR A 23 -5.69 3.50 -7.75
C THR A 23 -6.44 4.82 -7.88
N ALA A 24 -6.84 5.44 -6.77
CA ALA A 24 -7.56 6.72 -6.78
C ALA A 24 -6.71 7.88 -7.32
N LEU A 25 -5.40 7.84 -7.10
CA LEU A 25 -4.44 8.83 -7.60
C LEU A 25 -3.99 8.54 -9.05
N GLY A 26 -4.16 7.30 -9.52
CA GLY A 26 -3.78 6.87 -10.87
C GLY A 26 -2.30 7.07 -11.17
N ALA A 27 -1.98 7.54 -12.38
CA ALA A 27 -0.60 7.72 -12.84
C ALA A 27 0.22 8.77 -12.05
N SER A 28 -0.41 9.52 -11.15
CA SER A 28 0.28 10.48 -10.28
C SER A 28 0.92 9.85 -9.04
N ALA A 29 0.63 8.57 -8.78
CA ALA A 29 1.17 7.83 -7.64
C ALA A 29 1.95 6.60 -8.11
N GLN A 30 3.03 6.31 -7.39
CA GLN A 30 3.75 5.05 -7.47
C GLN A 30 3.58 4.34 -6.12
N LEU A 31 3.13 3.09 -6.16
CA LEU A 31 3.04 2.25 -4.97
C LEU A 31 4.31 1.41 -4.84
N LEU A 32 4.94 1.48 -3.68
CA LEU A 32 6.05 0.61 -3.30
C LEU A 32 5.60 -0.27 -2.13
N ASP A 33 5.59 -1.58 -2.34
CA ASP A 33 5.27 -2.54 -1.28
C ASP A 33 6.54 -2.92 -0.52
N CYS A 34 6.61 -2.47 0.73
CA CYS A 34 7.72 -2.75 1.65
C CYS A 34 7.33 -3.76 2.73
N ASP A 35 6.17 -4.43 2.61
CA ASP A 35 5.82 -5.51 3.54
C ASP A 35 6.70 -6.74 3.24
N VAL A 36 7.56 -7.09 4.20
CA VAL A 36 8.51 -8.22 4.07
C VAL A 36 7.82 -9.55 4.34
N GLU A 37 6.74 -9.57 5.12
CA GLU A 37 6.08 -10.81 5.52
C GLU A 37 5.10 -11.27 4.45
N GLU A 38 4.22 -10.38 3.98
CA GLU A 38 3.12 -10.73 3.06
C GLU A 38 2.85 -9.62 2.03
N PRO A 39 3.76 -9.39 1.05
CA PRO A 39 3.53 -8.41 -0.01
C PRO A 39 2.39 -8.87 -0.92
N ASN A 40 1.44 -7.97 -1.21
CA ASN A 40 0.20 -8.30 -1.93
C ASN A 40 -0.36 -7.12 -2.74
N ALA A 41 0.49 -6.16 -3.10
CA ALA A 41 0.11 -4.97 -3.84
C ALA A 41 -0.06 -5.20 -5.36
N HIS A 42 -0.59 -6.35 -5.81
CA HIS A 42 -0.68 -6.83 -7.22
C HIS A 42 -1.50 -5.95 -8.19
N LEU A 43 -1.28 -4.64 -8.19
CA LEU A 43 -1.85 -3.64 -9.10
C LEU A 43 -1.14 -3.62 -10.45
#